data_AF-A0A821F3Q5-F1
#
_entry.id   AF-A0A821F3Q5-F1
#
_cell.length_a   1.000
_cell.length_b   1.000
_cell.length_c   1.000
_cell.angle_alpha   90.00
_cell.angle_beta   90.00
_cell.angle_gamma   90.00
#
_symmetry.space_group_name_H-M   'P 1'
#
loop_
_entity.id
_entity.type
_entity.pdbx_description
1 polymer ?
#
loop_
_entity_poly.entity_id
_entity_poly.type
_entity_poly.pdbx_seq_one_letter_code
_entity_poly.pdbx_strand_id
1 'polypeptide(L)'
;MIFSSTTNTSFLIIADSYGKCLSPTVSTPHYSITTYSISGLRWFNPYDDNLNLFALIQTEKFSSLFSTTSNILFLVGINSVRNLPATNVIQQLDQFLHLLFSNYTHLTAGQIIITTCPPCLKISNRYSNISLLQNNIDYYNHLLFSLSSKYKVSVLDLKISFEWLGRDGLHIDYVYREEFSNIILNYINNTNMHQQTSSNVSTRSHYSISKRNRKRNLKIRNLQRNFTLIREISDQWSYYHIKNFLRFNHISFDRLLILSQHTLHLYFNNSPLMQRADQALSINIFNDDTFFHWVRSKP
;
A
#
# COMPACT_ATOMS: atom_id res chain seq x y z
N MET A 1 -27.26 22.92 16.96
CA MET A 1 -26.49 22.15 15.95
C MET A 1 -25.16 21.80 16.58
N ILE A 2 -24.95 20.54 16.96
CA ILE A 2 -23.67 20.10 17.50
C ILE A 2 -22.84 19.63 16.29
N PHE A 3 -21.82 20.38 15.93
CA PHE A 3 -20.81 19.93 14.97
C PHE A 3 -20.03 18.81 15.67
N SER A 4 -20.28 17.55 15.32
CA SER A 4 -19.36 16.48 15.67
C SER A 4 -18.09 16.72 14.85
N SER A 5 -17.04 17.26 15.47
CA SER A 5 -15.70 17.28 14.91
C SER A 5 -15.29 15.84 14.64
N THR A 6 -15.31 15.41 13.38
CA THR A 6 -14.63 14.16 12.99
C THR A 6 -13.14 14.42 13.15
N THR A 7 -12.59 14.09 14.31
CA THR A 7 -11.16 14.12 14.56
C THR A 7 -10.51 13.12 13.62
N ASN A 8 -9.77 13.63 12.65
CA ASN A 8 -9.00 12.83 11.71
C ASN A 8 -7.91 12.08 12.51
N THR A 9 -7.94 10.75 12.57
CA THR A 9 -6.97 9.99 13.37
C THR A 9 -5.58 10.12 12.73
N SER A 10 -4.56 10.51 13.49
CA SER A 10 -3.19 10.57 12.96
C SER A 10 -2.42 9.29 13.27
N PHE A 11 -1.68 8.80 12.27
CA PHE A 11 -0.76 7.67 12.34
C PHE A 11 0.64 8.11 11.94
N LEU A 12 1.62 7.70 12.74
CA LEU A 12 3.04 7.87 12.45
C LEU A 12 3.63 6.51 12.12
N ILE A 13 4.25 6.37 10.95
CA ILE A 13 5.02 5.18 10.58
C ILE A 13 6.50 5.55 10.68
N ILE A 14 7.25 4.83 11.50
CA ILE A 14 8.70 4.94 11.56
C ILE A 14 9.28 3.63 11.05
N ALA A 15 10.05 3.72 9.98
CA ALA A 15 10.49 2.58 9.21
C ALA A 15 11.97 2.66 8.87
N ASP A 16 12.56 1.50 8.60
CA ASP A 16 13.83 1.43 7.93
C ASP A 16 13.70 1.63 6.39
N SER A 17 14.52 0.96 5.58
CA SER A 17 14.41 1.02 4.11
C SER A 17 13.07 0.47 3.59
N TYR A 18 12.35 -0.35 4.35
CA TYR A 18 11.05 -0.91 3.93
C TYR A 18 9.99 0.18 3.76
N GLY A 19 10.04 1.23 4.58
CA GLY A 19 9.11 2.34 4.48
C GLY A 19 9.25 3.15 3.18
N LYS A 20 10.31 2.95 2.38
CA LYS A 20 10.43 3.55 1.04
C LYS A 20 9.40 3.01 0.04
N CYS A 21 8.74 1.90 0.37
CA CYS A 21 7.62 1.37 -0.42
C CYS A 21 6.30 2.10 -0.11
N LEU A 22 6.27 2.92 0.93
CA LEU A 22 5.09 3.66 1.38
C LEU A 22 5.16 5.11 0.90
N SER A 23 4.00 5.71 0.66
CA SER A 23 3.93 7.16 0.45
C SER A 23 4.36 7.91 1.71
N PRO A 24 5.14 9.00 1.60
CA PRO A 24 5.56 9.80 2.75
C PRO A 24 4.38 10.36 3.55
N THR A 25 3.30 10.69 2.85
CA THR A 25 2.04 11.11 3.46
C THR A 25 0.86 10.46 2.75
N VAL A 26 -0.13 10.03 3.53
CA VAL A 26 -1.43 9.57 3.03
C VAL A 26 -2.49 10.31 3.84
N SER A 27 -3.44 10.95 3.16
CA SER A 27 -4.53 11.64 3.83
C SER A 27 -5.86 11.12 3.30
N THR A 28 -6.73 10.72 4.21
CA THR A 28 -8.10 10.31 3.94
C THR A 28 -9.04 11.16 4.79
N PRO A 29 -10.37 11.11 4.56
CA PRO A 29 -11.33 11.76 5.42
C PRO A 29 -11.37 11.22 6.87
N HIS A 30 -10.75 10.07 7.14
CA HIS A 30 -10.86 9.36 8.42
C HIS A 30 -9.54 9.28 9.20
N TYR A 31 -8.43 9.18 8.50
CA TYR A 31 -7.10 9.23 9.09
C TYR A 31 -6.08 9.93 8.17
N SER A 32 -4.98 10.34 8.78
CA SER A 32 -3.75 10.77 8.11
C SER A 32 -2.59 9.88 8.54
N ILE A 33 -1.71 9.54 7.61
CA ILE A 33 -0.48 8.77 7.84
C ILE A 33 0.71 9.64 7.45
N THR A 34 1.69 9.73 8.33
CA THR A 34 3.01 10.29 8.02
C THR A 34 4.06 9.21 8.17
N THR A 35 4.87 8.98 7.13
CA THR A 35 5.91 7.95 7.10
C THR A 35 7.29 8.58 7.13
N TYR A 36 8.11 8.15 8.08
CA TYR A 36 9.54 8.44 8.15
C TYR A 36 10.35 7.17 7.89
N SER A 37 11.11 7.17 6.80
CA SER A 37 11.87 6.01 6.34
C SER A 37 13.36 6.31 6.36
N ILE A 38 14.11 5.65 7.24
CA ILE A 38 15.55 5.85 7.43
C ILE A 38 16.27 4.55 7.09
N SER A 39 16.97 4.50 5.95
CA SER A 39 17.67 3.29 5.52
C SER A 39 18.73 2.85 6.53
N GLY A 40 18.65 1.59 6.97
CA GLY A 40 19.59 1.02 7.94
C GLY A 40 19.22 1.27 9.40
N LEU A 41 18.07 1.90 9.69
CA LEU A 41 17.58 2.16 11.04
C LEU A 41 17.53 0.87 11.88
N ARG A 42 17.98 0.98 13.13
CA ARG A 42 18.00 -0.06 14.14
C ARG A 42 17.29 0.42 15.39
N TRP A 43 16.85 -0.51 16.23
CA TRP A 43 16.33 -0.18 17.56
C TRP A 43 17.39 0.56 18.38
N PHE A 44 18.60 0.03 18.35
CA PHE A 44 19.78 0.62 18.96
C PHE A 44 20.98 0.51 18.00
N ASN A 45 21.72 1.60 17.85
CA ASN A 45 22.99 1.63 17.12
C ASN A 45 24.00 2.48 17.89
N PRO A 46 25.03 1.88 18.51
CA PRO A 46 26.00 2.62 19.30
C PRO A 46 26.99 3.44 18.46
N TYR A 47 27.02 3.25 17.13
CA TYR A 47 28.02 3.85 16.25
C TYR A 47 27.47 5.03 15.44
N ASP A 48 26.15 5.12 15.29
CA ASP A 48 25.50 6.18 14.49
C ASP A 48 24.11 6.48 15.05
N ASP A 49 24.00 7.64 15.70
CA ASP A 49 22.77 8.12 16.32
C ASP A 49 21.65 8.35 15.29
N ASN A 50 21.99 8.65 14.03
CA ASN A 50 20.99 8.84 12.97
C ASN A 50 20.31 7.52 12.55
N LEU A 51 20.95 6.39 12.87
CA LEU A 51 20.43 5.04 12.63
C LEU A 51 19.99 4.36 13.93
N ASN A 52 19.92 5.10 15.02
CA ASN A 52 19.56 4.63 16.35
C ASN A 52 18.18 5.17 16.75
N LEU A 53 17.13 4.36 16.65
CA LEU A 53 15.78 4.81 17.00
C LEU A 53 15.69 5.25 18.47
N PHE A 54 16.40 4.60 19.38
CA PHE A 54 16.46 5.00 20.79
C PHE A 54 17.01 6.42 20.99
N ALA A 55 18.03 6.83 20.22
CA ALA A 55 18.55 8.19 20.25
C ALA A 55 17.60 9.16 19.54
N LEU A 56 17.05 8.75 18.39
CA LEU A 56 16.18 9.60 17.57
C LEU A 56 14.94 10.09 18.33
N ILE A 57 14.31 9.27 19.17
CA ILE A 57 13.10 9.69 19.91
C ILE A 57 13.35 10.84 20.91
N GLN A 58 14.60 11.09 21.25
CA GLN A 58 15.02 12.18 22.14
C GLN A 58 15.36 13.46 21.37
N THR A 59 15.46 13.39 20.04
CA THR A 59 15.65 14.58 19.20
C THR A 59 14.37 15.42 19.17
N GLU A 60 14.52 16.75 19.07
CA GLU A 60 13.40 17.70 19.06
C GLU A 60 12.35 17.34 17.98
N LYS A 61 12.82 17.00 16.78
CA LYS A 61 11.95 16.64 15.65
C LYS A 61 11.05 15.44 15.95
N PHE A 62 11.63 14.34 16.42
CA PHE A 62 10.83 13.15 16.73
C PHE A 62 10.02 13.36 18.00
N SER A 63 10.57 14.03 19.00
CA SER A 63 9.85 14.33 20.23
C SER A 63 8.54 15.08 19.97
N SER A 64 8.57 16.07 19.06
CA SER A 64 7.35 16.76 18.60
C SER A 64 6.34 15.85 17.89
N LEU A 65 6.80 14.82 17.18
CA LEU A 65 5.91 13.87 16.49
C LEU A 65 5.26 12.91 17.49
N PHE A 66 6.06 12.39 18.44
CA PHE A 66 5.59 11.49 19.49
C PHE A 66 4.63 12.20 20.45
N SER A 67 4.85 13.49 20.74
CA SER A 67 3.96 14.27 21.63
C SER A 67 2.58 14.55 21.03
N THR A 68 2.44 14.51 19.70
CA THR A 68 1.22 14.88 18.99
C THR A 68 0.47 13.69 18.38
N THR A 69 1.13 12.54 18.26
CA THR A 69 0.55 11.35 17.61
C THR A 69 0.33 10.24 18.62
N SER A 70 -0.88 9.67 18.65
CA SER A 70 -1.21 8.54 19.54
C SER A 70 -1.09 7.17 18.86
N ASN A 71 -1.03 7.11 17.54
CA ASN A 71 -0.96 5.84 16.80
C ASN A 71 0.35 5.74 16.04
N ILE A 72 1.17 4.74 16.37
CA ILE A 72 2.53 4.63 15.86
C ILE A 72 2.79 3.19 15.40
N LEU A 73 3.25 3.05 14.17
CA LEU A 73 3.70 1.79 13.59
C LEU A 73 5.21 1.81 13.42
N PHE A 74 5.89 0.84 14.02
CA PHE A 74 7.32 0.63 13.87
C PHE A 74 7.60 -0.51 12.87
N LEU A 75 8.14 -0.14 11.71
CA LEU A 75 8.68 -1.04 10.68
C LEU A 75 10.21 -1.10 10.81
N VAL A 76 10.67 -1.57 11.97
CA VAL A 76 12.09 -1.60 12.34
C VAL A 76 12.41 -2.96 12.96
N GLY A 77 13.59 -3.50 12.67
CA GLY A 77 14.08 -4.66 13.39
C GLY A 77 15.13 -5.44 12.64
N ILE A 78 14.96 -5.63 11.32
CA ILE A 78 15.80 -6.56 10.56
C ILE A 78 17.28 -6.17 10.57
N ASN A 79 17.59 -4.87 10.51
CA ASN A 79 18.98 -4.39 10.61
C ASN A 79 19.62 -4.65 11.99
N SER A 80 18.82 -4.74 13.05
CA SER A 80 19.27 -5.11 14.40
C SER A 80 19.45 -6.63 14.50
N VAL A 81 18.40 -7.38 14.17
CA VAL A 81 18.32 -8.86 14.29
C VAL A 81 19.33 -9.56 13.38
N ARG A 82 19.67 -8.98 12.23
CA ARG A 82 20.71 -9.52 11.33
C ARG A 82 22.12 -9.47 11.95
N ASN A 83 22.36 -8.63 12.95
CA ASN A 83 23.69 -8.40 13.50
C ASN A 83 23.81 -8.75 14.99
N LEU A 84 22.69 -8.96 15.69
CA LEU A 84 22.62 -9.21 17.12
C LEU A 84 21.73 -10.43 17.44
N PRO A 85 21.96 -11.13 18.56
CA PRO A 85 21.04 -12.14 19.06
C PRO A 85 19.65 -11.57 19.32
N ALA A 86 18.61 -12.32 18.99
CA ALA A 86 17.21 -11.96 19.20
C ALA A 86 16.93 -11.45 20.61
N THR A 87 17.47 -12.15 21.62
CA THR A 87 17.35 -11.78 23.03
C THR A 87 17.86 -10.38 23.32
N ASN A 88 19.01 -10.00 22.75
CA ASN A 88 19.60 -8.68 22.95
C ASN A 88 18.75 -7.60 22.26
N VAL A 89 18.23 -7.88 21.06
CA VAL A 89 17.33 -6.94 20.36
C VAL A 89 16.02 -6.75 21.14
N ILE A 90 15.47 -7.82 21.71
CA ILE A 90 14.27 -7.74 22.54
C ILE A 90 14.51 -6.97 23.84
N GLN A 91 15.67 -7.12 24.47
CA GLN A 91 16.07 -6.29 25.61
C GLN A 91 16.17 -4.81 25.24
N GLN A 92 16.76 -4.49 24.08
CA GLN A 92 16.82 -3.11 23.57
C GLN A 92 15.40 -2.56 23.32
N LEU A 93 14.51 -3.38 22.76
CA LEU A 93 13.13 -2.99 22.52
C LEU A 93 12.34 -2.82 23.83
N ASP A 94 12.60 -3.65 24.85
CA ASP A 94 12.03 -3.49 26.19
C ASP A 94 12.41 -2.15 26.81
N GLN A 95 13.70 -1.79 26.75
CA GLN A 95 14.21 -0.50 27.21
C GLN A 95 13.62 0.67 26.41
N PHE A 96 13.53 0.52 25.09
CA PHE A 96 12.93 1.51 24.21
C PHE A 96 11.45 1.76 24.57
N LEU A 97 10.65 0.71 24.73
CA LEU A 97 9.24 0.83 25.07
C LEU A 97 9.06 1.44 26.46
N HIS A 98 9.88 1.06 27.44
CA HIS A 98 9.86 1.67 28.77
C HIS A 98 10.10 3.18 28.69
N LEU A 99 11.13 3.62 27.96
CA LEU A 99 11.44 5.03 27.74
C LEU A 99 10.33 5.76 26.96
N LEU A 100 9.78 5.11 25.95
CA LEU A 100 8.70 5.67 25.13
C LEU A 100 7.47 5.97 25.99
N PHE A 101 7.02 5.00 26.79
CA PHE A 101 5.83 5.18 27.63
C PHE A 101 6.08 6.07 28.86
N SER A 102 7.32 6.16 29.36
CA SER A 102 7.65 7.10 30.44
C SER A 102 7.60 8.55 29.96
N ASN A 103 8.05 8.81 28.72
CA ASN A 103 8.15 10.16 28.18
C ASN A 103 6.85 10.63 27.50
N TYR A 104 6.05 9.69 26.99
CA TYR A 104 4.84 9.99 26.23
C TYR A 104 3.67 9.17 26.79
N THR A 105 3.19 9.54 27.97
CA THR A 105 2.17 8.79 28.70
C THR A 105 0.84 8.66 27.95
N HIS A 106 0.51 9.59 27.05
CA HIS A 106 -0.70 9.50 26.21
C HIS A 106 -0.68 8.30 25.25
N LEU A 107 0.51 7.76 24.92
CA LEU A 107 0.65 6.60 24.04
C LEU A 107 0.07 5.32 24.66
N THR A 108 -0.11 5.26 25.98
CA THR A 108 -0.76 4.09 26.62
C THR A 108 -2.24 3.96 26.26
N ALA A 109 -2.88 5.07 25.87
CA ALA A 109 -4.26 5.09 25.35
C ALA A 109 -4.32 4.99 23.81
N GLY A 110 -3.16 5.07 23.16
CA GLY A 110 -3.02 5.03 21.71
C GLY A 110 -2.85 3.61 21.14
N GLN A 111 -2.54 3.53 19.84
CA GLN A 111 -2.20 2.27 19.18
C GLN A 111 -0.72 2.23 18.81
N ILE A 112 0.07 1.50 19.59
CA ILE A 112 1.46 1.18 19.22
C ILE A 112 1.47 -0.19 18.55
N ILE A 113 2.02 -0.24 17.34
CA ILE A 113 2.11 -1.44 16.52
C ILE A 113 3.59 -1.67 16.18
N ILE A 114 4.07 -2.89 16.38
CA ILE A 114 5.43 -3.29 16.02
C ILE A 114 5.34 -4.46 15.05
N THR A 115 6.11 -4.42 13.97
CA THR A 115 6.06 -5.50 12.99
C THR A 115 7.02 -6.63 13.31
N THR A 116 6.65 -7.84 12.91
CA THR A 116 7.61 -8.94 12.82
C THR A 116 8.72 -8.60 11.81
N CYS A 117 9.88 -9.19 12.00
CA CYS A 117 10.94 -9.17 11.00
C CYS A 117 10.59 -10.18 9.90
N PRO A 118 10.58 -9.76 8.63
CA PRO A 118 10.41 -10.67 7.50
C PRO A 118 11.63 -11.60 7.37
N PRO A 119 11.51 -12.67 6.56
CA PRO A 119 12.65 -13.53 6.23
C PRO A 119 13.80 -12.72 5.61
N CYS A 120 15.03 -13.20 5.80
CA CYS A 120 16.21 -12.55 5.24
C CYS A 120 17.26 -13.58 4.81
N LEU A 121 17.74 -13.42 3.57
CA LEU A 121 18.77 -14.26 2.95
C LEU A 121 20.16 -13.60 3.01
N LYS A 122 20.24 -12.33 3.42
CA LYS A 122 21.49 -11.57 3.50
C LYS A 122 22.20 -11.82 4.83
N ILE A 123 23.12 -12.78 4.81
CA ILE A 123 23.95 -13.15 5.97
C ILE A 123 24.80 -11.99 6.51
N SER A 124 25.32 -12.16 7.72
CA SER A 124 26.26 -11.24 8.36
C SER A 124 27.42 -12.00 8.96
N ASN A 125 28.44 -11.28 9.45
CA ASN A 125 29.59 -11.91 10.12
C ASN A 125 29.17 -12.76 11.34
N ARG A 126 28.05 -12.40 12.00
CA ARG A 126 27.53 -13.16 13.15
C ARG A 126 26.75 -14.41 12.72
N TYR A 127 25.96 -14.29 11.66
CA TYR A 127 25.16 -15.40 11.14
C TYR A 127 25.68 -15.78 9.77
N SER A 128 26.67 -16.67 9.76
CA SER A 128 27.41 -17.07 8.55
C SER A 128 26.62 -17.91 7.56
N ASN A 129 25.42 -18.36 7.91
CA ASN A 129 24.51 -19.06 7.00
C ASN A 129 23.05 -18.64 7.23
N ILE A 130 22.23 -18.91 6.22
CA ILE A 130 20.82 -18.49 6.17
C ILE A 130 20.00 -19.16 7.27
N SER A 131 20.26 -20.43 7.60
CA SER A 131 19.51 -21.15 8.64
C SER A 131 19.70 -20.53 10.01
N LEU A 132 20.95 -20.20 10.40
CA LEU A 132 21.23 -19.52 11.66
C LEU A 132 20.59 -18.14 11.74
N LEU A 133 20.62 -17.38 10.64
CA LEU A 133 19.97 -16.07 10.56
C LEU A 133 18.45 -16.20 10.71
N GLN A 134 17.84 -17.13 9.98
CA GLN A 134 16.39 -17.34 10.00
C GLN A 134 15.92 -17.81 11.38
N ASN A 135 16.65 -18.75 12.01
CA ASN A 135 16.35 -19.18 13.37
C ASN A 135 16.39 -18.00 14.37
N ASN A 136 17.34 -17.08 14.20
CA ASN A 136 17.40 -15.88 15.03
C ASN A 136 16.24 -14.91 14.75
N ILE A 137 15.83 -14.76 13.49
CA ILE A 137 14.66 -13.95 13.10
C ILE A 137 13.38 -14.53 13.69
N ASP A 138 13.17 -15.84 13.54
CA ASP A 138 11.99 -16.54 14.06
C ASP A 138 11.94 -16.45 15.58
N TYR A 139 13.09 -16.59 16.23
CA TYR A 139 13.18 -16.44 17.69
C TYR A 139 12.89 -15.01 18.14
N TYR A 140 13.38 -13.99 17.42
CA TYR A 140 12.99 -12.59 17.67
C TYR A 140 11.48 -12.39 17.53
N ASN A 141 10.90 -12.88 16.44
CA ASN A 141 9.47 -12.77 16.17
C ASN A 141 8.64 -13.44 17.27
N HIS A 142 9.07 -14.61 17.76
CA HIS A 142 8.43 -15.29 18.88
C HIS A 142 8.50 -14.46 20.18
N LEU A 143 9.68 -13.99 20.55
CA LEU A 143 9.88 -13.17 21.76
C LEU A 143 9.12 -11.84 21.69
N LEU A 144 8.93 -11.27 20.49
CA LEU A 144 8.18 -10.04 20.28
C LEU A 144 6.72 -10.17 20.74
N PHE A 145 6.07 -11.33 20.56
CA PHE A 145 4.71 -11.57 21.06
C PHE A 145 4.62 -11.57 22.60
N SER A 146 5.64 -12.09 23.28
CA SER A 146 5.72 -12.03 24.74
C SER A 146 5.92 -10.59 25.22
N LEU A 147 6.81 -9.84 24.56
CA LEU A 147 7.05 -8.44 24.88
C LEU A 147 5.80 -7.57 24.60
N SER A 148 5.09 -7.86 23.52
CA SER A 148 3.90 -7.10 23.14
C SER A 148 2.79 -7.24 24.18
N SER A 149 2.64 -8.43 24.74
CA SER A 149 1.70 -8.71 25.83
C SER A 149 2.04 -7.92 27.09
N LYS A 150 3.34 -7.79 27.44
CA LYS A 150 3.81 -7.00 28.59
C LYS A 150 3.42 -5.52 28.47
N TYR A 151 3.58 -4.92 27.29
CA TYR A 151 3.29 -3.49 27.06
C TYR A 151 1.91 -3.21 26.47
N LYS A 152 1.08 -4.24 26.24
CA LYS A 152 -0.22 -4.14 25.55
C LYS A 152 -0.13 -3.44 24.19
N VAL A 153 0.97 -3.69 23.47
CA VAL A 153 1.15 -3.20 22.09
C VAL A 153 0.74 -4.28 21.09
N SER A 154 0.35 -3.87 19.88
CA SER A 154 -0.03 -4.79 18.81
C SER A 154 1.20 -5.29 18.06
N VAL A 155 1.18 -6.56 17.66
CA VAL A 155 2.16 -7.11 16.72
C VAL A 155 1.49 -7.31 15.37
N LEU A 156 2.10 -6.76 14.32
CA LEU A 156 1.69 -6.99 12.94
C LEU A 156 2.64 -7.98 12.29
N ASP A 157 2.12 -9.17 11.97
CA ASP A 157 2.81 -10.08 11.09
C ASP A 157 2.65 -9.64 9.63
N LEU A 158 3.76 -9.30 8.99
CA LEU A 158 3.79 -8.83 7.61
C LEU A 158 3.50 -9.95 6.60
N LYS A 159 3.64 -11.23 7.00
CA LYS A 159 3.44 -12.40 6.13
C LYS A 159 4.22 -12.36 4.81
N ILE A 160 5.40 -11.75 4.84
CA ILE A 160 6.29 -11.67 3.67
C ILE A 160 6.98 -13.02 3.49
N SER A 161 6.85 -13.62 2.31
CA SER A 161 7.56 -14.84 1.93
C SER A 161 8.92 -14.53 1.30
N PHE A 162 9.80 -15.54 1.20
CA PHE A 162 11.13 -15.38 0.60
C PHE A 162 11.10 -14.91 -0.86
N GLU A 163 10.06 -15.26 -1.61
CA GLU A 163 9.90 -14.89 -3.03
C GLU A 163 9.68 -13.38 -3.22
N TRP A 164 9.27 -12.67 -2.16
CA TRP A 164 9.09 -11.21 -2.19
C TRP A 164 10.42 -10.45 -2.09
N LEU A 165 11.50 -11.14 -1.73
CA LEU A 165 12.80 -10.53 -1.57
C LEU A 165 13.48 -10.35 -2.94
N GLY A 166 14.07 -9.18 -3.16
CA GLY A 166 14.87 -8.91 -4.33
C GLY A 166 16.19 -9.67 -4.33
N ARG A 167 16.99 -9.42 -5.36
CA ARG A 167 18.30 -10.09 -5.57
C ARG A 167 19.27 -9.96 -4.41
N ASP A 168 19.13 -8.93 -3.59
CA ASP A 168 20.01 -8.71 -2.44
C ASP A 168 19.61 -9.50 -1.19
N GLY A 169 18.50 -10.25 -1.26
CA GLY A 169 18.03 -11.13 -0.20
C GLY A 169 17.61 -10.41 1.08
N LEU A 170 17.38 -9.09 1.02
CA LEU A 170 17.01 -8.28 2.18
C LEU A 170 15.86 -7.33 1.90
N HIS A 171 15.81 -6.69 0.74
CA HIS A 171 14.76 -5.71 0.45
C HIS A 171 13.62 -6.33 -0.36
N ILE A 172 12.42 -5.76 -0.22
CA ILE A 172 11.27 -6.14 -1.04
C ILE A 172 11.56 -5.80 -2.51
N ASP A 173 11.43 -6.81 -3.37
CA ASP A 173 11.56 -6.66 -4.81
C ASP A 173 10.54 -5.66 -5.33
N TYR A 174 10.90 -4.93 -6.38
CA TYR A 174 10.07 -3.88 -6.95
C TYR A 174 8.64 -4.35 -7.28
N VAL A 175 8.49 -5.59 -7.77
CA VAL A 175 7.19 -6.16 -8.17
C VAL A 175 6.22 -6.29 -6.99
N TYR A 176 6.72 -6.53 -5.77
CA TYR A 176 5.89 -6.75 -4.58
C TYR A 176 5.69 -5.51 -3.70
N ARG A 177 6.26 -4.35 -4.08
CA ARG A 177 6.20 -3.13 -3.23
C ARG A 177 4.79 -2.59 -3.04
N GLU A 178 3.97 -2.64 -4.09
CA GLU A 178 2.58 -2.20 -4.02
C GLU A 178 1.77 -3.13 -3.09
N GLU A 179 1.95 -4.44 -3.23
CA GLU A 179 1.30 -5.44 -2.37
C GLU A 179 1.72 -5.28 -0.91
N PHE A 180 3.01 -5.08 -0.64
CA PHE A 180 3.54 -4.77 0.69
C PHE A 180 2.91 -3.50 1.28
N SER A 181 2.83 -2.42 0.49
CA SER A 181 2.18 -1.17 0.92
C SER A 181 0.71 -1.39 1.27
N ASN A 182 0.00 -2.16 0.45
CA ASN A 182 -1.40 -2.50 0.68
C ASN A 182 -1.62 -3.32 1.96
N ILE A 183 -0.70 -4.21 2.35
CA ILE A 183 -0.79 -4.92 3.64
C ILE A 183 -0.81 -3.93 4.80
N ILE A 184 0.10 -2.96 4.81
CA ILE A 184 0.20 -1.94 5.87
C ILE A 184 -1.07 -1.06 5.88
N LEU A 185 -1.47 -0.55 4.73
CA LEU A 185 -2.64 0.33 4.62
C LEU A 185 -3.93 -0.39 5.00
N ASN A 186 -4.11 -1.65 4.60
CA ASN A 186 -5.27 -2.46 4.99
C ASN A 186 -5.32 -2.71 6.49
N TYR A 187 -4.17 -2.96 7.12
CA TYR A 187 -4.11 -3.10 8.58
C TYR A 187 -4.52 -1.82 9.30
N ILE A 188 -4.00 -0.65 8.87
CA ILE A 188 -4.37 0.67 9.44
C ILE A 188 -5.86 0.99 9.19
N ASN A 189 -6.39 0.65 8.02
CA ASN A 189 -7.81 0.79 7.73
C ASN A 189 -8.69 -0.04 8.68
N ASN A 190 -8.33 -1.31 8.88
CA ASN A 190 -9.10 -2.23 9.72
C ASN A 190 -9.04 -1.86 11.21
N THR A 191 -7.89 -1.39 11.69
CA THR A 191 -7.74 -0.90 13.07
C THR A 191 -8.59 0.34 13.34
N ASN A 192 -8.68 1.27 12.39
CA ASN A 192 -9.57 2.44 12.49
C ASN A 192 -11.07 2.07 12.46
N MET A 193 -11.47 1.08 11.65
CA MET A 193 -12.86 0.61 11.59
C MET A 193 -13.33 0.03 12.94
N HIS A 194 -12.43 -0.63 13.68
CA HIS A 194 -12.75 -1.19 15.01
C HIS A 194 -12.78 -0.14 16.13
N GLN A 195 -12.13 1.01 15.98
CA GLN A 195 -12.23 2.10 16.98
C GLN A 195 -13.54 2.91 16.85
N GLN A 196 -14.15 2.94 15.66
CA GLN A 196 -15.40 3.68 15.41
C GLN A 196 -16.67 3.01 15.96
N THR A 197 -16.59 1.80 16.53
CA THR A 197 -17.76 1.08 17.08
C THR A 197 -18.15 1.52 18.50
N SER A 198 -17.46 2.48 19.11
CA SER A 198 -17.78 3.01 20.44
C SER A 198 -18.19 4.48 20.40
N SER A 199 -19.26 4.79 19.68
CA SER A 199 -20.10 5.94 20.05
C SER A 199 -21.51 5.71 19.52
N ASN A 200 -22.50 6.04 20.36
CA ASN A 200 -23.92 6.04 20.00
C ASN A 200 -24.14 6.97 18.79
N VAL A 201 -24.04 6.46 17.58
CA VAL A 201 -24.29 7.23 16.36
C VAL A 201 -25.62 6.78 15.77
N SER A 202 -26.57 7.71 15.73
CA SER A 202 -27.83 7.56 15.00
C SER A 202 -27.53 7.14 13.56
N THR A 203 -27.78 5.88 13.23
CA THR A 203 -27.62 5.36 11.88
C THR A 203 -28.57 6.08 10.93
N ARG A 204 -28.02 6.68 9.87
CA ARG A 204 -28.81 7.15 8.73
C ARG A 204 -29.55 5.95 8.14
N SER A 205 -30.86 6.11 7.91
CA SER A 205 -31.72 5.01 7.45
C SER A 205 -31.19 4.41 6.14
N HIS A 206 -31.35 3.09 6.00
CA HIS A 206 -31.03 2.35 4.77
C HIS A 206 -31.55 3.03 3.50
N TYR A 207 -32.71 3.69 3.60
CA TYR A 207 -33.31 4.45 2.51
C TYR A 207 -32.39 5.58 1.99
N SER A 208 -31.77 6.34 2.89
CA SER A 208 -30.90 7.47 2.54
C SER A 208 -29.57 7.02 1.91
N ILE A 209 -29.02 5.90 2.38
CA ILE A 209 -27.82 5.26 1.81
C ILE A 209 -28.11 4.74 0.40
N SER A 210 -29.22 4.00 0.23
CA SER A 210 -29.66 3.47 -1.06
C SER A 210 -29.93 4.58 -2.09
N LYS A 211 -30.55 5.69 -1.67
CA LYS A 211 -30.82 6.85 -2.55
C LYS A 211 -29.53 7.51 -3.05
N ARG A 212 -28.52 7.64 -2.19
CA ARG A 212 -27.20 8.21 -2.57
C ARG A 212 -26.44 7.29 -3.53
N ASN A 213 -26.38 5.99 -3.23
CA ASN A 213 -25.68 5.01 -4.07
C ASN A 213 -26.34 4.88 -5.44
N ARG A 214 -27.68 4.90 -5.50
CA ARG A 214 -28.43 4.94 -6.76
C ARG A 214 -28.06 6.16 -7.59
N LYS A 215 -27.97 7.35 -6.97
CA LYS A 215 -27.59 8.61 -7.67
C LYS A 215 -26.15 8.58 -8.20
N ARG A 216 -25.21 8.05 -7.43
CA ARG A 216 -23.80 7.88 -7.84
C ARG A 216 -23.65 6.91 -9.02
N ASN A 217 -24.30 5.75 -8.93
CA ASN A 217 -24.25 4.75 -9.99
C ASN A 217 -24.94 5.23 -11.27
N LEU A 218 -26.02 6.02 -11.16
CA LEU A 218 -26.64 6.67 -12.32
C LEU A 218 -25.70 7.68 -12.98
N LYS A 219 -24.97 8.49 -12.19
CA LYS A 219 -24.00 9.46 -12.72
C LYS A 219 -22.86 8.77 -13.46
N ILE A 220 -22.30 7.69 -12.90
CA ILE A 220 -21.23 6.91 -13.54
C ILE A 220 -21.74 6.25 -14.83
N ARG A 221 -22.93 5.63 -14.81
CA ARG A 221 -23.54 5.05 -16.03
C ARG A 221 -23.79 6.10 -17.11
N ASN A 222 -24.23 7.29 -16.74
CA ASN A 222 -24.46 8.38 -17.70
C ASN A 222 -23.15 8.92 -18.28
N LEU A 223 -22.08 9.01 -17.49
CA LEU A 223 -20.75 9.38 -17.99
C LEU A 223 -20.17 8.33 -18.95
N GLN A 224 -20.34 7.05 -18.64
CA GLN A 224 -19.87 5.94 -19.49
C GLN A 224 -20.67 5.80 -20.79
N ARG A 225 -21.96 6.15 -20.78
CA ARG A 225 -22.81 6.16 -22.00
C ARG A 225 -22.45 7.27 -23.00
N ASN A 226 -21.81 8.35 -22.56
CA ASN A 226 -21.58 9.52 -23.40
C ASN A 226 -20.28 9.47 -24.22
N PHE A 227 -19.32 8.60 -23.88
CA PHE A 227 -18.00 8.56 -24.53
C PHE A 227 -17.68 7.15 -25.03
N THR A 228 -18.60 6.57 -25.80
CA THR A 228 -18.42 5.27 -26.45
C THR A 228 -18.40 5.44 -27.96
N LEU A 229 -17.35 4.96 -28.60
CA LEU A 229 -17.27 4.85 -30.05
C LEU A 229 -17.69 3.43 -30.46
N ILE A 230 -18.64 3.33 -31.38
CA ILE A 230 -19.16 2.06 -31.88
C ILE A 230 -18.70 1.89 -33.34
N ARG A 231 -18.20 0.70 -33.67
CA ARG A 231 -17.78 0.30 -35.02
C ARG A 231 -18.23 -1.12 -35.32
N GLU A 232 -18.56 -1.38 -36.57
CA GLU A 232 -18.69 -2.75 -37.06
C GLU A 232 -17.30 -3.30 -37.36
N ILE A 233 -17.10 -4.58 -37.09
CA ILE A 233 -15.87 -5.31 -37.39
C ILE A 233 -16.22 -6.53 -38.23
N SER A 234 -15.29 -7.02 -39.04
CA SER A 234 -15.45 -8.31 -39.70
C SER A 234 -14.97 -9.46 -38.82
N ASP A 235 -15.31 -10.69 -39.19
CA ASP A 235 -15.01 -11.91 -38.44
C ASP A 235 -13.50 -12.17 -38.29
N GLN A 236 -12.68 -11.58 -39.16
CA GLN A 236 -11.22 -11.71 -39.14
C GLN A 236 -10.58 -10.95 -37.97
N TRP A 237 -11.29 -9.94 -37.43
CA TRP A 237 -10.81 -9.12 -36.33
C TRP A 237 -11.02 -9.78 -34.98
N SER A 238 -9.97 -10.43 -34.47
CA SER A 238 -9.94 -10.88 -33.08
C SER A 238 -9.70 -9.70 -32.12
N TYR A 239 -10.05 -9.88 -30.85
CA TYR A 239 -9.73 -8.94 -29.78
C TYR A 239 -8.25 -8.51 -29.79
N TYR A 240 -7.36 -9.48 -30.00
CA TYR A 240 -5.92 -9.23 -30.06
C TYR A 240 -5.52 -8.39 -31.28
N HIS A 241 -6.12 -8.67 -32.44
CA HIS A 241 -5.89 -7.91 -33.67
C HIS A 241 -6.29 -6.45 -33.50
N ILE A 242 -7.50 -6.20 -32.98
CA ILE A 242 -8.02 -4.85 -32.78
C ILE A 242 -7.15 -4.08 -31.79
N LYS A 243 -6.79 -4.70 -30.65
CA LYS A 243 -5.95 -4.05 -29.63
C LYS A 243 -4.60 -3.61 -30.21
N ASN A 244 -3.96 -4.46 -31.00
CA ASN A 244 -2.67 -4.16 -31.62
C ASN A 244 -2.79 -3.11 -32.73
N PHE A 245 -3.84 -3.18 -33.55
CA PHE A 245 -4.11 -2.19 -34.58
C PHE A 245 -4.37 -0.80 -33.98
N LEU A 246 -5.19 -0.71 -32.92
CA LEU A 246 -5.44 0.55 -32.21
C LEU A 246 -4.15 1.11 -31.59
N ARG A 247 -3.29 0.25 -31.03
CA ARG A 247 -1.99 0.67 -30.50
C ARG A 247 -1.06 1.18 -31.59
N PHE A 248 -1.01 0.50 -32.74
CA PHE A 248 -0.23 0.92 -33.91
C PHE A 248 -0.67 2.30 -34.42
N ASN A 249 -1.97 2.58 -34.39
CA ASN A 249 -2.56 3.87 -34.77
C ASN A 249 -2.62 4.88 -33.61
N HIS A 250 -1.91 4.65 -32.50
CA HIS A 250 -1.84 5.54 -31.34
C HIS A 250 -3.20 5.90 -30.70
N ILE A 251 -4.20 5.02 -30.81
CA ILE A 251 -5.53 5.23 -30.22
C ILE A 251 -5.54 4.77 -28.76
N SER A 252 -5.72 5.72 -27.85
CA SER A 252 -5.84 5.46 -26.41
C SER A 252 -7.30 5.32 -26.00
N PHE A 253 -7.66 4.17 -25.43
CA PHE A 253 -9.01 3.84 -24.96
C PHE A 253 -8.97 3.27 -23.53
N ASP A 254 -10.07 3.38 -22.79
CA ASP A 254 -10.21 2.85 -21.43
C ASP A 254 -10.58 1.37 -21.42
N ARG A 255 -11.62 1.02 -22.18
CA ARG A 255 -12.12 -0.36 -22.29
C ARG A 255 -12.50 -0.69 -23.73
N LEU A 256 -12.28 -1.93 -24.10
CA LEU A 256 -12.67 -2.51 -25.39
C LEU A 256 -13.59 -3.70 -25.16
N LEU A 257 -14.73 -3.72 -25.85
CA LEU A 257 -15.67 -4.84 -25.85
C LEU A 257 -16.03 -5.21 -27.29
N ILE A 258 -16.02 -6.50 -27.60
CA ILE A 258 -16.58 -7.06 -28.84
C ILE A 258 -17.88 -7.76 -28.45
N LEU A 259 -18.99 -7.34 -29.05
CA LEU A 259 -20.29 -7.95 -28.85
C LEU A 259 -20.57 -9.00 -29.92
N SER A 260 -21.49 -9.91 -29.65
CA SER A 260 -21.82 -11.10 -30.45
C SER A 260 -22.37 -10.82 -31.87
N GLN A 261 -22.37 -9.57 -32.32
CA GLN A 261 -22.81 -9.12 -33.65
C GLN A 261 -21.67 -8.42 -34.41
N HIS A 262 -20.41 -8.75 -34.07
CA HIS A 262 -19.24 -8.10 -34.63
C HIS A 262 -19.31 -6.56 -34.50
N THR A 263 -19.79 -6.13 -33.34
CA THR A 263 -19.84 -4.72 -32.96
C THR A 263 -18.77 -4.47 -31.92
N LEU A 264 -17.83 -3.60 -32.25
CA LEU A 264 -16.79 -3.11 -31.37
C LEU A 264 -17.26 -1.87 -30.63
N HIS A 265 -17.17 -1.93 -29.31
CA HIS A 265 -17.40 -0.79 -28.42
C HIS A 265 -16.07 -0.37 -27.80
N LEU A 266 -15.65 0.86 -28.10
CA LEU A 266 -14.50 1.51 -27.49
C LEU A 266 -14.97 2.57 -26.51
N TYR A 267 -14.64 2.39 -25.24
CA TYR A 267 -15.00 3.31 -24.17
C TYR A 267 -13.85 4.26 -23.88
N PHE A 268 -14.18 5.53 -23.67
CA PHE A 268 -13.21 6.58 -23.37
C PHE A 268 -13.57 7.28 -22.06
N ASN A 269 -12.55 7.76 -21.36
CA ASN A 269 -12.72 8.48 -20.11
C ASN A 269 -13.13 9.95 -20.30
N ASN A 270 -13.04 10.49 -21.53
CA ASN A 270 -13.44 11.85 -21.86
C ASN A 270 -13.78 12.01 -23.37
N SER A 271 -14.50 13.08 -23.70
CA SER A 271 -14.92 13.40 -25.07
C SER A 271 -13.76 13.66 -26.05
N PRO A 272 -12.71 14.43 -25.70
CA PRO A 272 -11.62 14.72 -26.65
C PRO A 272 -10.91 13.47 -27.17
N LEU A 273 -10.69 12.46 -26.31
CA LEU A 273 -10.07 11.20 -26.74
C LEU A 273 -10.98 10.41 -27.68
N MET A 274 -12.29 10.37 -27.38
CA MET A 274 -13.27 9.73 -28.25
C MET A 274 -13.32 10.42 -29.62
N GLN A 275 -13.38 11.75 -29.66
CA GLN A 275 -13.43 12.53 -30.91
C GLN A 275 -12.18 12.34 -31.76
N ARG A 276 -10.99 12.31 -31.15
CA ARG A 276 -9.74 12.00 -31.86
C ARG A 276 -9.76 10.60 -32.44
N ALA A 277 -10.25 9.62 -31.67
CA ALA A 277 -10.38 8.25 -32.13
C ALA A 277 -11.39 8.13 -33.29
N ASP A 278 -12.52 8.85 -33.20
CA ASP A 278 -13.55 8.89 -34.24
C ASP A 278 -13.03 9.51 -35.55
N GLN A 279 -12.21 10.56 -35.45
CA GLN A 279 -11.54 11.18 -36.61
C GLN A 279 -10.45 10.30 -37.22
N ALA A 280 -9.70 9.58 -36.40
CA ALA A 280 -8.60 8.72 -36.85
C ALA A 280 -9.07 7.37 -37.40
N LEU A 281 -10.21 6.86 -36.92
CA LEU A 281 -10.77 5.57 -37.32
C LEU A 281 -11.97 5.80 -38.24
N SER A 282 -11.77 5.58 -39.54
CA SER A 282 -12.88 5.58 -40.50
C SER A 282 -13.98 4.59 -40.09
N ILE A 283 -15.22 4.84 -40.52
CA ILE A 283 -16.39 4.05 -40.11
C ILE A 283 -16.21 2.56 -40.43
N ASN A 284 -15.55 2.24 -41.55
CA ASN A 284 -15.35 0.86 -42.03
C ASN A 284 -13.90 0.37 -41.86
N ILE A 285 -13.12 0.96 -40.96
CA ILE A 285 -11.70 0.64 -40.77
C ILE A 285 -11.46 -0.82 -40.36
N PHE A 286 -12.46 -1.50 -39.82
CA PHE A 286 -12.36 -2.90 -39.39
C PHE A 286 -13.02 -3.87 -40.38
N ASN A 287 -12.96 -3.58 -41.68
CA ASN A 287 -13.34 -4.52 -42.73
C ASN A 287 -12.22 -5.52 -43.06
N ASP A 288 -12.54 -6.52 -43.90
CA ASP A 288 -11.59 -7.57 -44.31
C ASP A 288 -10.40 -7.00 -45.10
N ASP A 289 -10.64 -6.07 -46.00
CA ASP A 289 -9.58 -5.47 -46.83
C ASP A 289 -8.52 -4.77 -45.97
N THR A 290 -8.96 -3.97 -45.00
CA THR A 290 -8.04 -3.27 -44.07
C THR A 290 -7.30 -4.27 -43.19
N PHE A 291 -7.96 -5.36 -42.77
CA PHE A 291 -7.31 -6.43 -42.02
C PHE A 291 -6.17 -7.05 -42.82
N PHE A 292 -6.41 -7.47 -44.06
CA PHE A 292 -5.38 -8.10 -44.90
C PHE A 292 -4.24 -7.13 -45.23
N HIS A 293 -4.54 -5.87 -45.52
CA HIS A 293 -3.51 -4.85 -45.73
C HIS A 293 -2.66 -4.61 -44.49
N TRP A 294 -3.27 -4.53 -43.30
CA TRP A 294 -2.55 -4.33 -42.05
C TRP A 294 -1.67 -5.53 -41.70
N VAL A 295 -2.19 -6.76 -41.84
CA VAL A 295 -1.40 -7.98 -41.54
C VAL A 295 -0.22 -8.12 -42.50
N ARG A 296 -0.38 -7.79 -43.79
CA ARG A 296 0.70 -7.83 -44.79
C ARG A 296 1.73 -6.72 -44.66
N SER A 297 1.36 -5.58 -44.08
CA SER A 297 2.25 -4.42 -43.87
C SER A 297 2.97 -4.43 -42.53
N LYS A 298 2.73 -5.45 -41.69
CA LYS A 298 3.57 -5.70 -40.51
C LYS A 298 4.96 -6.17 -40.97
N PRO A 299 6.04 -5.52 -40.56
CA PRO A 299 7.39 -6.05 -40.75
C PRO A 299 7.58 -7.39 -40.01
#